data_AF-A0A819B2I1-F1
#
_entry.id   AF-A0A819B2I1-F1
#
_cell.length_a   1.000
_cell.length_b   1.000
_cell.length_c   1.000
_cell.angle_alpha   90.00
_cell.angle_beta   90.00
_cell.angle_gamma   90.00
#
_symmetry.space_group_name_H-M   'P 1'
#
loop_
_entity.id
_entity.type
_entity.pdbx_description
1 polymer ?
#
loop_
_entity_poly.entity_id
_entity_poly.type
_entity_poly.pdbx_seq_one_letter_code
_entity_poly.pdbx_strand_id
1 'polypeptide(L)'
;MAESIRGIHQQYRNYTLPSVFNKSMDEPLYYVQPFDITQSVLNSHNQSDKLLLLNFHPDTDPDGLRRKLWKNICGNKNKYSFATCFDKSSGVDRSILQTIYKRNRQYPLWLSPRGNGIDCHRTWEALYLDAIPIVWHSTIDSLYTDLPVIIIHDWNEINKQFLRNKLYEIALKKLQQPPVYHYEKLRHAFWRDMILKKSRHSSTNTHIHKNRCWQAKTIQ
;
A
#
# COMPACT_ATOMS: atom_id res chain seq x y z
N MET A 1 10.29 -3.59 -7.77
CA MET A 1 9.18 -2.82 -7.15
C MET A 1 9.29 -1.35 -7.52
N ALA A 2 10.21 -0.57 -6.95
CA ALA A 2 10.29 0.89 -7.18
C ALA A 2 10.37 1.27 -8.66
N GLU A 3 11.21 0.60 -9.45
CA GLU A 3 11.30 0.84 -10.91
C GLU A 3 9.99 0.55 -11.64
N SER A 4 9.33 -0.57 -11.31
CA SER A 4 8.05 -0.94 -11.90
C SER A 4 6.96 0.08 -11.55
N ILE A 5 6.90 0.57 -10.30
CA ILE A 5 5.94 1.61 -9.89
C ILE A 5 6.25 2.95 -10.58
N ARG A 6 7.52 3.34 -10.68
CA ARG A 6 7.94 4.51 -11.47
C ARG A 6 7.49 4.40 -12.93
N GLY A 7 7.70 3.24 -13.54
CA GLY A 7 7.26 2.97 -14.90
C GLY A 7 5.74 3.04 -15.07
N ILE A 8 4.95 2.71 -14.04
CA ILE A 8 3.49 2.93 -14.06
C ILE A 8 3.19 4.43 -14.08
N HIS A 9 3.76 5.21 -13.17
CA HIS A 9 3.45 6.64 -13.06
C HIS A 9 3.98 7.47 -14.25
N GLN A 10 5.12 7.09 -14.83
CA GLN A 10 5.68 7.74 -16.03
C GLN A 10 4.79 7.63 -17.28
N GLN A 11 3.88 6.64 -17.34
CA GLN A 11 2.93 6.52 -18.47
C GLN A 11 1.92 7.68 -18.52
N TYR A 12 1.79 8.46 -17.45
CA TYR A 12 0.84 9.57 -17.36
C TYR A 12 1.61 10.89 -17.57
N ARG A 13 1.56 11.43 -18.80
CA ARG A 13 2.38 12.55 -19.30
C ARG A 13 2.37 13.83 -18.44
N ASN A 14 1.35 14.04 -17.60
CA ASN A 14 1.17 15.27 -16.83
C ASN A 14 1.57 15.14 -15.36
N TYR A 15 2.15 14.01 -14.94
CA TYR A 15 2.38 13.75 -13.52
C TYR A 15 3.86 13.65 -13.19
N THR A 16 4.24 14.33 -12.10
CA THR A 16 5.55 14.22 -11.49
C THR A 16 5.68 12.84 -10.85
N LEU A 17 6.83 12.18 -11.01
CA LEU A 17 7.14 10.95 -10.30
C LEU A 17 6.97 11.15 -8.78
N PRO A 18 6.37 10.18 -8.05
CA PRO A 18 6.25 10.28 -6.60
C PRO A 18 7.60 10.48 -5.92
N SER A 19 7.67 11.43 -4.99
CA SER A 19 8.91 11.83 -4.32
C SER A 19 9.59 10.69 -3.54
N VAL A 20 8.82 9.68 -3.11
CA VAL A 20 9.28 8.43 -2.48
C VAL A 20 10.25 7.61 -3.32
N PHE A 21 10.33 7.86 -4.63
CA PHE A 21 11.19 7.12 -5.54
C PHE A 21 12.42 7.93 -5.98
N ASN A 22 12.69 9.07 -5.36
CA ASN A 22 13.90 9.84 -5.65
C ASN A 22 15.14 9.11 -5.15
N LYS A 23 16.18 9.05 -6.00
CA LYS A 23 17.47 8.41 -5.67
C LYS A 23 18.38 9.28 -4.79
N SER A 24 18.08 10.58 -4.71
CA SER A 24 18.78 11.52 -3.83
C SER A 24 18.42 11.27 -2.37
N MET A 25 19.39 11.36 -1.46
CA MET A 25 19.11 11.36 -0.01
C MET A 25 18.26 12.56 0.44
N ASP A 26 18.19 13.59 -0.40
CA ASP A 26 17.36 14.79 -0.26
C ASP A 26 16.03 14.58 -0.99
N GLU A 27 15.20 13.68 -0.45
CA GLU A 27 13.82 13.55 -0.91
C GLU A 27 13.06 14.88 -0.66
N PRO A 28 12.22 15.35 -1.60
CA PRO A 28 11.41 16.56 -1.49
C PRO A 28 10.66 16.62 -0.16
N LEU A 29 10.52 17.80 0.48
CA LEU A 29 9.89 17.92 1.79
C LEU A 29 8.44 17.40 1.84
N TYR A 30 7.73 17.38 0.72
CA TYR A 30 6.34 16.92 0.62
C TYR A 30 6.18 15.69 -0.29
N TYR A 31 5.16 14.89 0.00
CA TYR A 31 4.72 13.82 -0.89
C TYR A 31 3.57 14.29 -1.76
N VAL A 32 3.68 14.06 -3.07
CA VAL A 32 2.59 14.28 -4.02
C VAL A 32 2.02 12.94 -4.42
N GLN A 33 0.75 12.70 -4.10
CA GLN A 33 -0.03 11.60 -4.68
C GLN A 33 -0.12 11.83 -6.20
N PRO A 34 0.44 10.94 -7.03
CA PRO A 34 0.48 11.14 -8.48
C PRO A 34 -0.89 10.90 -9.15
N PHE A 35 -1.86 10.36 -8.43
CA PHE A 35 -3.16 9.96 -8.94
C PHE A 35 -4.12 9.76 -7.78
N ASP A 36 -5.42 9.86 -8.07
CA ASP A 36 -6.48 9.47 -7.14
C ASP A 36 -7.51 8.57 -7.85
N ILE A 37 -7.35 7.26 -7.74
CA ILE A 37 -8.23 6.23 -8.31
C ILE A 37 -9.65 6.35 -7.75
N THR A 38 -9.79 6.94 -6.56
CA THR A 38 -11.07 7.10 -5.91
C THR A 38 -11.89 8.24 -6.53
N GLN A 39 -11.29 9.16 -7.30
CA GLN A 39 -12.04 10.13 -8.11
C GLN A 39 -12.95 9.46 -9.12
N SER A 40 -12.51 8.32 -9.68
CA SER A 40 -13.37 7.54 -10.58
C SER A 40 -14.64 7.05 -9.87
N VAL A 41 -14.59 6.82 -8.57
CA VAL A 41 -15.73 6.35 -7.76
C VAL A 41 -16.76 7.46 -7.56
N LEU A 42 -16.30 8.71 -7.41
CA LEU A 42 -17.19 9.87 -7.23
C LEU A 42 -17.91 10.25 -8.54
N ASN A 43 -17.23 10.09 -9.67
CA ASN A 43 -17.75 10.49 -10.99
C ASN A 43 -18.54 9.39 -11.71
N SER A 44 -18.45 8.14 -11.25
CA SER A 44 -19.13 7.02 -11.90
C SER A 44 -20.46 6.73 -11.22
N HIS A 45 -21.58 6.98 -11.91
CA HIS A 45 -22.86 6.30 -11.60
C HIS A 45 -22.78 4.79 -11.86
N ASN A 46 -21.81 4.36 -12.68
CA ASN A 46 -21.62 2.96 -13.04
C ASN A 46 -20.72 2.23 -12.04
N GLN A 47 -21.37 1.26 -11.41
CA GLN A 47 -20.87 0.28 -10.49
C GLN A 47 -19.87 -0.68 -11.17
N SER A 48 -18.58 -0.34 -11.23
CA SER A 48 -17.56 -1.31 -11.63
C SER A 48 -17.69 -2.59 -10.80
N ASP A 49 -17.79 -3.74 -11.48
CA ASP A 49 -17.76 -5.06 -10.83
C ASP A 49 -16.35 -5.43 -10.37
N LYS A 50 -15.32 -4.72 -10.83
CA LYS A 50 -13.93 -4.93 -10.41
C LYS A 50 -13.62 -4.08 -9.18
N LEU A 51 -14.11 -4.52 -8.02
CA LEU A 51 -14.00 -3.78 -6.77
C LEU A 51 -12.79 -4.23 -5.93
N LEU A 52 -12.66 -5.54 -5.72
CA LEU A 52 -11.70 -6.14 -4.79
C LEU A 52 -10.68 -7.01 -5.51
N LEU A 53 -9.40 -6.83 -5.19
CA LEU A 53 -8.30 -7.66 -5.68
C LEU A 53 -7.74 -8.56 -4.58
N LEU A 54 -7.59 -9.84 -4.89
CA LEU A 54 -6.80 -10.80 -4.12
C LEU A 54 -5.61 -11.23 -4.99
N ASN A 55 -4.39 -10.89 -4.57
CA ASN A 55 -3.17 -11.17 -5.34
C ASN A 55 -2.05 -11.66 -4.42
N PHE A 56 -2.25 -12.85 -3.85
CA PHE A 56 -1.31 -13.48 -2.92
C PHE A 56 -1.44 -15.01 -2.98
N HIS A 57 -0.37 -15.70 -2.61
CA HIS A 57 -0.41 -17.15 -2.50
C HIS A 57 -1.18 -17.57 -1.23
N PRO A 58 -2.08 -18.56 -1.28
CA PRO A 58 -2.90 -19.00 -0.14
C PRO A 58 -2.08 -19.55 1.05
N ASP A 59 -0.87 -20.01 0.80
CA ASP A 59 -0.05 -20.75 1.78
C ASP A 59 1.13 -19.94 2.32
N THR A 60 1.01 -18.62 2.28
CA THR A 60 2.08 -17.69 2.70
C THR A 60 1.72 -16.92 3.96
N ASP A 61 1.11 -17.64 4.91
CA ASP A 61 0.85 -17.21 6.29
C ASP A 61 0.80 -18.44 7.21
N PRO A 62 1.23 -18.32 8.49
CA PRO A 62 1.34 -19.46 9.40
C PRO A 62 -0.02 -20.00 9.87
N ASP A 63 -1.05 -19.15 9.94
CA ASP A 63 -2.31 -19.48 10.62
C ASP A 63 -3.44 -19.86 9.65
N GLY A 64 -3.11 -20.00 8.37
CA GLY A 64 -4.02 -20.40 7.30
C GLY A 64 -5.13 -19.39 6.98
N LEU A 65 -4.99 -18.13 7.39
CA LEU A 65 -5.94 -17.06 7.08
C LEU A 65 -6.07 -16.88 5.56
N ARG A 66 -4.95 -16.87 4.81
CA ARG A 66 -4.99 -16.68 3.35
C ARG A 66 -5.68 -17.85 2.67
N ARG A 67 -5.43 -19.08 3.11
CA ARG A 67 -6.10 -20.29 2.62
C ARG A 67 -7.60 -20.24 2.83
N LYS A 68 -8.05 -19.82 4.02
CA LYS A 68 -9.47 -19.61 4.34
C LYS A 68 -10.10 -18.55 3.45
N LEU A 69 -9.45 -17.39 3.33
CA LEU A 69 -9.91 -16.29 2.45
C LEU A 69 -10.02 -16.74 1.00
N TRP A 70 -9.02 -17.49 0.51
CA TRP A 70 -9.02 -17.99 -0.85
C TRP A 70 -10.20 -18.93 -1.10
N LYS A 71 -10.39 -19.92 -0.23
CA LYS A 71 -11.50 -20.88 -0.33
C LYS A 71 -12.85 -20.17 -0.29
N ASN A 72 -13.03 -19.20 0.61
CA ASN A 72 -14.31 -18.53 0.81
C ASN A 72 -14.62 -17.50 -0.28
N ILE A 73 -13.68 -16.58 -0.54
CA ILE A 73 -13.90 -15.45 -1.47
C ILE A 73 -13.72 -15.92 -2.91
N CYS A 74 -12.60 -16.57 -3.22
CA CYS A 74 -12.32 -17.01 -4.60
C CYS A 74 -13.14 -18.25 -5.01
N GLY A 75 -13.52 -19.08 -4.05
CA GLY A 75 -14.35 -20.27 -4.28
C GLY A 75 -15.85 -19.99 -4.43
N ASN A 76 -16.36 -18.86 -3.91
CA ASN A 76 -17.78 -18.50 -4.00
C ASN A 76 -18.00 -17.26 -4.88
N LYS A 77 -17.85 -17.44 -6.19
CA LYS A 77 -17.99 -16.36 -7.19
C LYS A 77 -19.38 -15.73 -7.24
N ASN A 78 -20.44 -16.44 -6.82
CA ASN A 78 -21.79 -15.88 -6.78
C ASN A 78 -21.91 -14.82 -5.68
N LYS A 79 -21.42 -15.13 -4.47
CA LYS A 79 -21.42 -14.19 -3.34
C LYS A 79 -20.39 -13.07 -3.51
N TYR A 80 -19.22 -13.39 -4.06
CA TYR A 80 -18.09 -12.48 -4.21
C TYR A 80 -17.78 -12.14 -5.67
N SER A 81 -18.82 -11.92 -6.48
CA SER A 81 -18.68 -11.57 -7.91
C SER A 81 -17.88 -10.29 -8.16
N PHE A 82 -17.76 -9.44 -7.13
CA PHE A 82 -16.99 -8.20 -7.14
C PHE A 82 -15.49 -8.38 -6.83
N ALA A 83 -15.06 -9.60 -6.51
CA ALA A 83 -13.69 -9.93 -6.15
C ALA A 83 -13.00 -10.68 -7.32
N THR A 84 -11.75 -10.31 -7.60
CA THR A 84 -10.90 -11.01 -8.56
C THR A 84 -9.67 -11.57 -7.87
N CYS A 85 -9.40 -12.85 -8.11
CA CYS A 85 -8.30 -13.57 -7.50
C CYS A 85 -7.23 -13.94 -8.52
N PHE A 86 -5.97 -13.62 -8.22
CA PHE A 86 -4.81 -14.06 -8.97
C PHE A 86 -3.87 -14.81 -8.06
N ASP A 87 -3.73 -16.11 -8.29
CA ASP A 87 -2.76 -16.90 -7.55
C ASP A 87 -1.36 -16.43 -7.91
N LYS A 88 -0.60 -16.05 -6.88
CA LYS A 88 0.76 -15.56 -7.05
C LYS A 88 1.68 -16.75 -6.86
N SER A 89 2.21 -17.28 -7.96
CA SER A 89 3.27 -18.29 -7.91
C SER A 89 4.45 -17.82 -7.04
N SER A 90 5.14 -18.77 -6.41
CA SER A 90 6.37 -18.51 -5.67
C SER A 90 7.41 -17.87 -6.59
N GLY A 91 7.82 -16.65 -6.25
CA GLY A 91 8.68 -15.84 -7.12
C GLY A 91 7.90 -15.14 -8.24
N VAL A 92 8.18 -13.86 -8.43
CA VAL A 92 7.67 -13.09 -9.57
C VAL A 92 8.86 -12.53 -10.31
N ASP A 93 8.93 -12.83 -11.61
CA ASP A 93 9.91 -12.21 -12.48
C ASP A 93 9.74 -10.68 -12.43
N ARG A 94 10.83 -9.97 -12.17
CA ARG A 94 10.83 -8.50 -12.08
C ARG A 94 10.46 -7.86 -13.41
N SER A 95 10.71 -8.53 -14.54
CA SER A 95 10.39 -8.04 -15.89
C SER A 95 8.88 -7.83 -16.09
N ILE A 96 8.05 -8.72 -15.51
CA ILE A 96 6.58 -8.67 -15.63
C ILE A 96 5.90 -7.83 -14.54
N LEU A 97 6.66 -7.34 -13.56
CA LEU A 97 6.10 -6.69 -12.38
C LEU A 97 5.33 -5.40 -12.72
N GLN A 98 5.80 -4.63 -13.71
CA GLN A 98 5.07 -3.47 -14.19
C GLN A 98 3.73 -3.86 -14.81
N THR A 99 3.69 -4.93 -15.61
CA THR A 99 2.43 -5.46 -16.17
C THR A 99 1.46 -5.89 -15.07
N ILE A 100 1.96 -6.55 -14.02
CA ILE A 100 1.17 -6.93 -12.85
C ILE A 100 0.60 -5.70 -12.15
N TYR A 101 1.41 -4.67 -11.88
CA TYR A 101 0.93 -3.44 -11.26
C TYR A 101 -0.06 -2.68 -12.12
N LYS A 102 0.13 -2.63 -13.45
CA LYS A 102 -0.82 -2.04 -14.39
C LYS A 102 -2.19 -2.73 -14.32
N ARG A 103 -2.19 -4.07 -14.28
CA ARG A 103 -3.41 -4.87 -14.11
C ARG A 103 -4.05 -4.65 -12.75
N ASN A 104 -3.27 -4.73 -11.68
CA ASN A 104 -3.78 -4.66 -10.31
C ASN A 104 -4.35 -3.27 -9.97
N ARG A 105 -3.80 -2.21 -10.56
CA ARG A 105 -4.31 -0.84 -10.40
C ARG A 105 -5.70 -0.62 -10.99
N GLN A 106 -6.26 -1.58 -11.74
CA GLN A 106 -7.67 -1.52 -12.16
C GLN A 106 -8.66 -1.76 -11.00
N TYR A 107 -8.17 -2.20 -9.84
CA TYR A 107 -8.97 -2.50 -8.67
C TYR A 107 -8.66 -1.47 -7.58
N PRO A 108 -9.67 -0.73 -7.07
CA PRO A 108 -9.46 0.30 -6.06
C PRO A 108 -9.14 -0.29 -4.68
N LEU A 109 -9.58 -1.52 -4.39
CA LEU A 109 -9.40 -2.16 -3.08
C LEU A 109 -8.53 -3.41 -3.21
N TRP A 110 -7.49 -3.51 -2.39
CA TRP A 110 -6.56 -4.64 -2.40
C TRP A 110 -6.61 -5.37 -1.07
N LEU A 111 -6.96 -6.66 -1.08
CA LEU A 111 -6.94 -7.47 0.12
C LEU A 111 -5.49 -7.78 0.51
N SER A 112 -5.08 -7.31 1.69
CA SER A 112 -3.71 -7.43 2.20
C SER A 112 -3.70 -8.06 3.59
N PRO A 113 -4.08 -9.35 3.72
CA PRO A 113 -3.92 -10.06 4.97
C PRO A 113 -2.43 -10.20 5.31
N ARG A 114 -2.13 -10.28 6.60
CA ARG A 114 -0.80 -10.62 7.11
C ARG A 114 -0.25 -11.89 6.44
N GLY A 115 1.06 -12.00 6.36
CA GLY A 115 1.74 -13.15 5.80
C GLY A 115 2.51 -13.91 6.85
N ASN A 116 3.73 -14.31 6.49
CA ASN A 116 4.71 -14.77 7.46
C ASN A 116 5.06 -13.68 8.48
N GLY A 117 4.98 -12.41 8.08
CA GLY A 117 5.05 -11.24 8.98
C GLY A 117 3.67 -10.60 9.20
N ILE A 118 3.59 -9.76 10.24
CA ILE A 118 2.38 -9.01 10.58
C ILE A 118 2.08 -7.90 9.55
N ASP A 119 3.11 -7.31 8.97
CA ASP A 119 3.02 -6.40 7.83
C ASP A 119 3.18 -7.15 6.49
N CYS A 120 2.78 -6.51 5.40
CA CYS A 120 2.91 -7.06 4.07
C CYS A 120 3.33 -6.01 3.06
N HIS A 121 4.29 -6.35 2.19
CA HIS A 121 4.67 -5.50 1.05
C HIS A 121 3.46 -5.08 0.19
N ARG A 122 2.43 -5.94 0.06
CA ARG A 122 1.21 -5.62 -0.70
C ARG A 122 0.45 -4.42 -0.17
N THR A 123 0.48 -4.19 1.14
CA THR A 123 -0.15 -3.03 1.78
C THR A 123 0.49 -1.75 1.25
N TRP A 124 1.82 -1.69 1.25
CA TRP A 124 2.58 -0.54 0.78
C TRP A 124 2.54 -0.40 -0.75
N GLU A 125 2.63 -1.51 -1.50
CA GLU A 125 2.45 -1.51 -2.96
C GLU A 125 1.10 -0.92 -3.37
N ALA A 126 0.01 -1.28 -2.67
CA ALA A 126 -1.31 -0.72 -2.90
C ALA A 126 -1.28 0.81 -2.72
N LEU A 127 -0.77 1.30 -1.59
CA LEU A 127 -0.67 2.73 -1.29
C LEU A 127 0.17 3.51 -2.32
N TYR A 128 1.30 2.95 -2.76
CA TYR A 128 2.14 3.56 -3.80
C TYR A 128 1.48 3.60 -5.19
N LEU A 129 0.54 2.69 -5.45
CA LEU A 129 -0.26 2.64 -6.67
C LEU A 129 -1.62 3.31 -6.48
N ASP A 130 -1.82 3.97 -5.34
CA ASP A 130 -3.02 4.69 -4.93
C ASP A 130 -4.29 3.80 -4.85
N ALA A 131 -4.09 2.50 -4.63
CA ALA A 131 -5.14 1.59 -4.18
C ALA A 131 -5.25 1.60 -2.65
N ILE A 132 -6.43 1.24 -2.14
CA ILE A 132 -6.74 1.18 -0.71
C ILE A 132 -6.55 -0.25 -0.22
N PRO A 133 -5.55 -0.53 0.63
CA PRO A 133 -5.38 -1.85 1.20
C PRO A 133 -6.44 -2.13 2.28
N ILE A 134 -6.91 -3.37 2.32
CA ILE A 134 -7.75 -3.92 3.39
C ILE A 134 -6.87 -4.87 4.22
N VAL A 135 -6.67 -4.53 5.49
CA VAL A 135 -5.80 -5.24 6.43
C VAL A 135 -6.60 -5.74 7.63
N TRP A 136 -6.06 -6.72 8.33
CA TRP A 136 -6.63 -7.17 9.59
C TRP A 136 -6.09 -6.32 10.75
N HIS A 137 -6.97 -6.03 11.70
CA HIS A 137 -6.60 -5.40 12.96
C HIS A 137 -5.44 -6.14 13.63
N SER A 138 -4.48 -5.35 14.13
CA SER A 138 -3.23 -5.85 14.68
C SER A 138 -2.56 -4.83 15.60
N THR A 139 -1.44 -5.22 16.19
CA THR A 139 -0.60 -4.31 17.00
C THR A 139 0.11 -3.23 16.19
N ILE A 140 0.08 -3.30 14.85
CA ILE A 140 0.74 -2.31 13.97
C ILE A 140 -0.24 -1.32 13.35
N ASP A 141 -1.49 -1.29 13.78
CA ASP A 141 -2.52 -0.40 13.23
C ASP A 141 -2.14 1.08 13.30
N SER A 142 -1.35 1.46 14.31
CA SER A 142 -0.81 2.81 14.45
C SER A 142 0.08 3.24 13.27
N LEU A 143 0.67 2.29 12.53
CA LEU A 143 1.44 2.59 11.31
C LEU A 143 0.54 3.09 10.18
N TYR A 144 -0.75 2.72 10.21
CA TYR A 144 -1.74 3.07 9.19
C TYR A 144 -2.58 4.29 9.57
N THR A 145 -2.37 4.85 10.77
CA THR A 145 -3.04 6.10 11.17
C THR A 145 -2.79 7.16 10.10
N ASP A 146 -3.82 7.90 9.73
CA ASP A 146 -3.78 8.92 8.67
C ASP A 146 -3.35 8.42 7.27
N LEU A 147 -3.47 7.12 7.01
CA LEU A 147 -3.33 6.56 5.66
C LEU A 147 -4.69 5.98 5.21
N PRO A 148 -4.97 5.94 3.90
CA PRO A 148 -6.20 5.38 3.37
C PRO A 148 -6.15 3.85 3.42
N VAL A 149 -6.31 3.28 4.62
CA VAL A 149 -6.28 1.84 4.89
C VAL A 149 -7.61 1.44 5.54
N ILE A 150 -8.21 0.35 5.06
CA ILE A 150 -9.39 -0.24 5.70
C ILE A 150 -8.90 -1.33 6.65
N ILE A 151 -9.13 -1.13 7.94
CA ILE A 151 -8.83 -2.12 8.97
C ILE A 151 -10.14 -2.86 9.27
N ILE A 152 -10.10 -4.19 9.18
CA ILE A 152 -11.22 -5.09 9.54
C ILE A 152 -10.80 -6.02 10.66
N HIS A 153 -11.76 -6.51 11.44
CA HIS A 153 -11.53 -7.50 12.49
C HIS A 153 -11.80 -8.91 11.98
N ASP A 154 -12.82 -9.06 11.12
CA ASP A 154 -13.25 -10.34 10.60
C ASP A 154 -13.51 -10.29 9.08
N TRP A 155 -13.24 -11.41 8.40
CA TRP A 155 -13.42 -11.49 6.96
C TRP A 155 -14.89 -11.46 6.53
N ASN A 156 -15.82 -11.79 7.42
CA ASN A 156 -17.26 -11.73 7.18
C ASN A 156 -17.76 -10.30 6.97
N GLU A 157 -17.00 -9.29 7.41
CA GLU A 157 -17.28 -7.88 7.11
C GLU A 157 -17.20 -7.58 5.60
N ILE A 158 -16.42 -8.37 4.85
CA ILE A 158 -16.21 -8.19 3.42
C ILE A 158 -17.49 -8.56 2.67
N ASN A 159 -18.21 -7.54 2.22
CA ASN A 159 -19.32 -7.64 1.28
C ASN A 159 -19.34 -6.42 0.34
N LYS A 160 -20.06 -6.51 -0.78
CA LYS A 160 -20.09 -5.48 -1.83
C LYS A 160 -20.49 -4.10 -1.29
N GLN A 161 -21.49 -4.05 -0.41
CA GLN A 161 -22.00 -2.80 0.16
C GLN A 161 -21.00 -2.17 1.12
N PHE A 162 -20.46 -2.97 2.06
CA PHE A 162 -19.43 -2.51 3.00
C PHE A 162 -18.23 -1.90 2.28
N LEU A 163 -17.70 -2.60 1.28
CA LEU A 163 -16.55 -2.15 0.51
C LEU A 163 -16.81 -0.86 -0.26
N ARG A 164 -18.01 -0.71 -0.84
CA ARG A 164 -18.42 0.53 -1.52
C ARG A 164 -18.55 1.69 -0.58
N ASN A 165 -19.17 1.48 0.58
CA ASN A 165 -19.30 2.51 1.60
C ASN A 165 -17.93 2.99 2.06
N LYS A 166 -16.99 2.06 2.33
CA LYS A 166 -15.62 2.40 2.72
C LYS A 166 -14.84 3.11 1.63
N LEU A 167 -14.98 2.66 0.38
CA LEU A 167 -14.35 3.30 -0.76
C LEU A 167 -14.85 4.74 -0.93
N TYR A 168 -16.16 4.96 -0.81
CA TYR A 168 -16.76 6.30 -0.88
C TYR A 168 -16.34 7.19 0.30
N GLU A 169 -16.34 6.66 1.52
CA GLU A 169 -15.86 7.35 2.73
C GLU A 169 -14.43 7.87 2.56
N ILE A 170 -13.53 7.01 2.07
CA ILE A 170 -12.13 7.35 1.82
C ILE A 170 -12.01 8.40 0.69
N ALA A 171 -12.78 8.23 -0.39
CA ALA A 171 -12.80 9.19 -1.50
C ALA A 171 -13.18 10.61 -1.02
N LEU A 172 -14.22 10.72 -0.18
CA LEU A 172 -14.60 11.99 0.42
C LEU A 172 -13.53 12.55 1.35
N LYS A 173 -12.90 11.71 2.17
CA LYS A 173 -11.80 12.12 3.07
C LYS A 173 -10.60 12.67 2.31
N LYS A 174 -10.27 12.12 1.14
CA LYS A 174 -9.19 12.63 0.28
C LYS A 174 -9.45 14.05 -0.24
N LEU A 175 -10.72 14.46 -0.38
CA LEU A 175 -11.11 15.79 -0.85
C LEU A 175 -11.17 16.86 0.25
N GLN A 176 -11.03 16.46 1.53
CA GLN A 176 -11.14 17.40 2.64
C GLN A 176 -9.99 18.41 2.67
N GLN A 177 -10.28 19.61 3.17
CA GLN A 177 -9.30 20.65 3.43
C GLN A 177 -9.40 21.09 4.90
N PRO A 178 -8.32 20.98 5.70
CA PRO A 178 -6.99 20.47 5.31
C PRO A 178 -6.98 18.97 4.98
N PRO A 179 -5.97 18.46 4.23
CA PRO A 179 -5.87 17.04 3.92
C PRO A 179 -5.80 16.18 5.19
N VAL A 180 -6.64 15.15 5.27
CA VAL A 180 -6.68 14.21 6.40
C VAL A 180 -5.64 13.10 6.23
N TYR A 181 -5.25 12.78 5.00
CA TYR A 181 -4.30 11.71 4.72
C TYR A 181 -2.87 12.24 4.58
N HIS A 182 -1.98 11.61 5.33
CA HIS A 182 -0.59 11.95 5.52
C HIS A 182 0.32 10.99 4.75
N TYR A 183 0.35 11.18 3.43
CA TYR A 183 1.09 10.29 2.54
C TYR A 183 2.62 10.45 2.61
N GLU A 184 3.15 11.43 3.33
CA GLU A 184 4.57 11.51 3.67
C GLU A 184 5.06 10.25 4.40
N LYS A 185 4.17 9.52 5.08
CA LYS A 185 4.47 8.22 5.70
C LYS A 185 4.88 7.15 4.67
N LEU A 186 4.68 7.37 3.38
CA LEU A 186 5.20 6.47 2.34
C LEU A 186 6.69 6.70 2.04
N ARG A 187 7.30 7.74 2.61
CA ARG A 187 8.70 8.10 2.34
C ARG A 187 9.64 7.44 3.31
N HIS A 188 10.79 6.99 2.81
CA HIS A 188 11.87 6.52 3.67
C HIS A 188 12.37 7.65 4.58
N ALA A 189 12.47 8.89 4.06
CA ALA A 189 12.88 10.05 4.84
C ALA A 189 12.00 10.28 6.07
N PHE A 190 10.67 10.13 5.96
CA PHE A 190 9.76 10.28 7.10
C PHE A 190 10.12 9.33 8.25
N TRP A 191 10.25 8.03 7.96
CA TRP A 191 10.57 7.04 8.97
C TRP A 191 11.98 7.21 9.53
N ARG A 192 12.95 7.53 8.67
CA ARG A 192 14.32 7.86 9.11
C ARG A 192 14.32 9.00 10.11
N ASP A 193 13.66 10.11 9.78
CA ASP A 193 13.61 11.29 10.64
C ASP A 193 12.87 10.99 11.95
N MET A 194 11.79 10.22 11.91
CA MET A 194 11.08 9.77 13.11
C MET A 194 11.96 8.89 14.01
N ILE A 195 12.69 7.93 13.43
CA ILE A 195 13.62 7.06 14.17
C ILE A 195 14.74 7.90 14.79
N LEU A 196 15.34 8.82 14.03
CA LEU A 196 16.41 9.70 14.51
C LEU A 196 15.95 10.61 15.64
N LYS A 197 14.73 11.19 15.54
CA LYS A 197 14.13 12.00 16.61
C LYS A 197 13.89 11.21 17.90
N LYS A 198 13.62 9.91 17.80
CA LYS A 198 13.40 9.03 18.96
C LYS A 198 14.69 8.39 19.48
N SER A 199 15.77 8.40 18.69
CA SER A 199 17.08 7.94 19.11
C SER A 199 17.66 8.89 20.17
N ARG A 200 18.09 8.33 21.31
CA ARG A 200 18.72 9.06 22.43
C ARG A 200 20.04 9.76 22.07
N HIS A 201 20.51 9.64 20.81
CA HIS A 201 21.69 10.34 20.31
C HIS A 201 21.44 11.83 19.98
N SER A 202 20.21 12.33 20.13
CA SER A 202 19.88 13.74 19.89
C SER A 202 20.18 14.68 21.07
N SER A 203 20.69 14.17 22.19
CA SER A 203 21.03 14.98 23.37
C SER A 203 22.51 14.87 23.71
N THR A 204 23.37 15.49 22.88
CA THR A 204 24.62 16.14 23.28
C THR A 204 25.30 16.75 22.06
N ASN A 205 25.51 18.08 22.11
CA ASN A 205 26.49 18.89 21.37
C ASN A 205 26.75 18.61 19.88
N THR A 206 26.71 19.69 19.11
CA THR A 206 27.34 19.85 17.79
C THR A 206 28.82 19.44 17.81
N HIS A 207 29.07 18.15 17.68
CA HIS A 207 30.29 17.62 17.12
C HIS A 207 29.90 16.88 15.84
N ILE A 208 30.61 17.18 14.76
CA ILE A 208 30.50 16.53 13.46
C ILE A 208 30.75 15.03 13.66
N HIS A 209 29.69 14.28 13.94
CA HIS A 209 29.76 12.84 14.07
C HIS A 209 29.76 12.24 12.66
N LYS A 210 30.94 11.83 12.18
CA LYS A 210 31.04 10.83 11.12
C LYS A 210 30.23 9.61 11.55
N ASN A 211 29.10 9.36 10.88
CA ASN A 211 28.21 8.24 11.12
C ASN A 211 28.99 6.91 11.08
N ARG A 212 29.36 6.37 12.24
CA ARG A 212 30.10 5.09 12.35
C ARG A 212 29.22 3.85 12.15
N CYS A 213 27.89 4.00 12.18
CA CYS A 213 26.96 2.87 12.00
C CYS A 213 26.79 2.40 10.55
N TRP A 214 27.29 3.16 9.56
CA TRP A 214 27.17 2.83 8.13
C TRP A 214 28.51 2.47 7.47
N GLN A 215 29.56 2.20 8.25
CA GLN A 215 30.76 1.56 7.72
C GLN A 215 30.57 0.04 7.70
N ALA A 216 29.62 -0.43 6.88
CA ALA A 216 29.72 -1.78 6.36
C ALA A 216 31.04 -1.83 5.57
N LYS A 217 32.04 -2.52 6.11
CA LYS A 217 33.28 -2.78 5.39
C LYS A 217 32.92 -3.42 4.06
N THR A 218 33.23 -2.75 2.96
CA THR A 218 33.34 -3.40 1.66
C THR A 218 34.34 -4.53 1.84
N ILE A 219 33.86 -5.77 1.75
CA ILE A 219 34.72 -6.95 1.69
C ILE A 219 35.46 -6.83 0.36
N GLN A 220 36.79 -6.82 0.42
CA GLN A 220 37.70 -6.86 -0.74
C GLN A 220 37.58 -8.20 -1.46
#